data_AF-A0AAV3EKT2-F1
#
_entry.id   AF-A0AAV3EKT2-F1
#
_cell.length_a   1.000
_cell.length_b   1.000
_cell.length_c   1.000
_cell.angle_alpha   90.00
_cell.angle_beta   90.00
_cell.angle_gamma   90.00
#
_symmetry.space_group_name_H-M   'P 1'
#
loop_
_entity.id
_entity.type
_entity.pdbx_description
1 polymer ?
#
loop_
_entity_poly.entity_id
_entity_poly.type
_entity_poly.pdbx_seq_one_letter_code
_entity_poly.pdbx_strand_id
1 'polypeptide(L)'
;MKSNKYNDECIQDMISDLFNFMNRFYRCSIGMFRGLAEVYEFNTNFSRILSRNYGEEMPKYIAKAMIYFCDIKEGKEVFKD
;
A
#
# COMPACT_ATOMS: atom_id res chain seq x y z
N MET A 1 -8.10 18.43 6.98
CA MET A 1 -7.31 17.90 5.83
C MET A 1 -8.29 17.22 4.89
N LYS A 2 -8.27 17.50 3.58
CA LYS A 2 -8.95 16.62 2.63
C LYS A 2 -8.31 15.24 2.79
N SER A 3 -9.09 14.22 3.12
CA SER A 3 -8.61 12.85 3.14
C SER A 3 -8.32 12.46 1.70
N ASN A 4 -7.05 12.38 1.32
CA ASN A 4 -6.67 11.90 -0.01
C ASN A 4 -7.06 10.42 -0.11
N LYS A 5 -7.86 10.06 -1.11
CA LYS A 5 -8.27 8.67 -1.33
C LYS A 5 -7.03 7.83 -1.67
N TYR A 6 -7.06 6.56 -1.30
CA TYR A 6 -5.96 5.62 -1.53
C TYR A 6 -5.59 5.46 -3.02
N ASN A 7 -6.52 5.77 -3.93
CA ASN A 7 -6.36 5.68 -5.39
C ASN A 7 -6.13 7.04 -6.06
N ASP A 8 -5.96 8.12 -5.29
CA ASP A 8 -5.57 9.41 -5.84
C ASP A 8 -4.19 9.31 -6.50
N GLU A 9 -3.98 10.03 -7.59
CA GLU A 9 -2.73 9.99 -8.39
C GLU A 9 -1.50 10.24 -7.52
N CYS A 10 -1.54 11.26 -6.66
CA CYS A 10 -0.42 11.59 -5.77
C CYS A 10 -0.11 10.48 -4.76
N ILE A 11 -1.11 9.72 -4.31
CA ILE A 11 -0.91 8.58 -3.40
C ILE A 11 -0.30 7.42 -4.19
N GLN A 12 -0.78 7.18 -5.40
CA GLN A 12 -0.26 6.12 -6.26
C GLN A 12 1.17 6.39 -6.73
N ASP A 13 1.56 7.65 -6.92
CA ASP A 13 2.96 8.04 -7.15
C ASP A 13 3.84 7.67 -5.95
N MET A 14 3.41 7.98 -4.72
CA MET A 14 4.15 7.60 -3.51
C MET A 14 4.25 6.07 -3.34
N ILE A 15 3.19 5.32 -3.68
CA ILE A 15 3.23 3.85 -3.62
C ILE A 15 4.14 3.28 -4.71
N SER A 16 4.16 3.89 -5.90
CA SER A 16 5.09 3.54 -6.97
C SER A 16 6.55 3.77 -6.53
N ASP A 17 6.84 4.89 -5.87
CA ASP A 17 8.16 5.17 -5.32
C ASP A 17 8.56 4.16 -4.23
N LEU A 18 7.62 3.81 -3.35
CA LEU A 18 7.83 2.77 -2.34
C LEU A 18 8.12 1.41 -3.00
N PHE A 19 7.35 1.02 -4.02
CA PHE A 19 7.61 -0.21 -4.77
C PHE A 19 8.98 -0.20 -5.43
N ASN A 20 9.36 0.91 -6.08
CA ASN A 20 10.66 1.06 -6.73
C ASN A 20 11.82 0.97 -5.73
N PHE A 21 11.66 1.58 -4.56
CA PHE A 21 12.61 1.46 -3.46
C PHE A 21 12.75 -0.01 -3.04
N MET A 22 11.64 -0.68 -2.72
CA MET A 22 11.66 -2.08 -2.29
C MET A 22 12.20 -3.02 -3.37
N ASN A 23 11.87 -2.79 -4.63
CA ASN A 23 12.37 -3.57 -5.75
C ASN A 23 13.88 -3.40 -5.93
N ARG A 24 14.41 -2.19 -5.78
CA ARG A 24 15.85 -1.92 -5.88
C ARG A 24 16.66 -2.70 -4.85
N PHE A 25 16.20 -2.77 -3.60
CA PHE A 25 16.95 -3.41 -2.52
C PHE A 25 16.69 -4.91 -2.37
N TYR A 26 15.44 -5.33 -2.54
CA TYR A 26 15.01 -6.69 -2.23
C TYR A 26 14.61 -7.50 -3.48
N ARG A 27 14.72 -6.93 -4.69
CA ARG A 27 14.14 -7.52 -5.92
C ARG A 27 12.67 -7.89 -5.73
N CYS A 28 11.96 -7.02 -5.02
CA CYS A 28 10.57 -7.19 -4.65
C CYS A 28 9.69 -7.30 -5.90
N SER A 29 9.09 -8.48 -6.12
CA SER A 29 8.08 -8.67 -7.15
C SER A 29 6.76 -8.03 -6.74
N ILE A 30 5.85 -7.82 -7.70
CA ILE A 30 4.49 -7.32 -7.41
C ILE A 30 3.76 -8.23 -6.40
N GLY A 31 3.90 -9.54 -6.52
CA GLY A 31 3.32 -10.50 -5.57
C GLY A 31 3.89 -10.36 -4.16
N MET A 32 5.20 -10.16 -4.02
CA MET A 32 5.82 -9.89 -2.71
C MET A 32 5.34 -8.57 -2.12
N PHE A 33 5.19 -7.54 -2.95
CA PHE A 33 4.70 -6.23 -2.51
C PHE A 33 3.24 -6.31 -2.04
N ARG A 34 2.39 -7.09 -2.73
CA ARG A 34 1.04 -7.40 -2.27
C ARG A 34 1.05 -8.12 -0.92
N GLY A 35 1.90 -9.13 -0.73
CA GLY A 35 2.03 -9.81 0.56
C GLY A 35 2.46 -8.87 1.69
N LEU A 36 3.30 -7.87 1.40
CA LEU A 36 3.67 -6.84 2.38
C LEU A 36 2.47 -5.98 2.80
N ALA A 37 1.55 -5.68 1.89
CA ALA A 37 0.32 -4.97 2.20
C ALA A 37 -0.53 -5.75 3.23
N GLU A 38 -0.67 -7.06 3.04
CA GLU A 38 -1.38 -7.95 3.98
C GLU A 38 -0.68 -7.99 5.34
N VAL A 39 0.66 -7.99 5.37
CA VAL A 39 1.42 -7.91 6.64
C VAL A 39 1.15 -6.60 7.37
N TYR A 40 1.11 -5.46 6.67
CA TYR A 40 0.82 -4.18 7.30
C TYR A 40 -0.57 -4.10 7.91
N GLU A 41 -1.58 -4.73 7.29
CA GLU A 41 -2.95 -4.75 7.81
C GLU A 41 -3.13 -5.78 8.93
N PHE A 42 -2.70 -7.03 8.71
CA PHE A 42 -3.11 -8.17 9.54
C PHE A 42 -2.05 -8.63 10.55
N ASN A 43 -0.78 -8.26 10.39
CA ASN A 43 0.22 -8.60 11.40
C ASN A 43 0.12 -7.64 12.59
N THR A 44 -0.29 -8.17 13.75
CA THR A 44 -0.54 -7.39 14.98
C THR A 44 0.62 -6.49 15.40
N ASN A 45 1.87 -6.88 15.16
CA ASN A 45 3.01 -6.05 15.53
C ASN A 45 3.16 -4.85 14.59
N PHE A 46 3.10 -5.08 13.27
CA PHE A 46 3.22 -4.02 12.28
C PHE A 46 2.00 -3.09 12.28
N SER A 47 0.79 -3.64 12.29
CA SER A 47 -0.43 -2.85 12.32
C SER A 47 -0.48 -1.94 13.55
N ARG A 48 -0.12 -2.44 14.74
CA ARG A 48 -0.03 -1.63 15.95
C ARG A 48 1.03 -0.52 15.86
N ILE A 49 2.18 -0.79 15.24
CA ILE A 49 3.22 0.24 15.03
C ILE A 49 2.69 1.34 14.09
N LEU A 50 2.00 0.97 13.02
CA LEU A 50 1.41 1.90 12.07
C LEU A 50 0.29 2.72 12.73
N SER A 51 -0.66 2.06 13.41
CA SER A 51 -1.73 2.71 14.15
C SER A 51 -1.20 3.74 15.16
N ARG A 52 -0.18 3.35 15.94
CA ARG A 52 0.40 4.21 16.97
C ARG A 52 1.08 5.46 16.41
N ASN A 53 1.75 5.36 15.27
CA ASN A 53 2.56 6.46 14.72
C ASN A 53 1.79 7.35 13.73
N TYR A 54 0.76 6.81 13.08
CA TYR A 54 0.11 7.46 11.94
C TYR A 54 -1.43 7.44 12.01
N GLY A 55 -2.02 6.83 13.03
CA GLY A 55 -3.46 6.77 13.28
C GLY A 55 -4.08 5.41 12.97
N GLU A 56 -5.17 5.08 13.65
CA GLU A 56 -5.79 3.74 13.66
C GLU A 56 -6.19 3.20 12.28
N GLU A 57 -6.56 4.08 11.33
CA GLU A 57 -6.94 3.67 9.98
C GLU A 57 -5.74 3.44 9.05
N MET A 58 -4.53 3.81 9.46
CA MET A 58 -3.33 3.75 8.62
C MET A 58 -3.01 2.35 8.09
N PRO A 59 -3.03 1.26 8.91
CA PRO A 59 -2.74 -0.09 8.43
C PRO A 59 -3.60 -0.49 7.24
N LYS A 60 -4.91 -0.25 7.34
CA LYS A 60 -5.89 -0.55 6.30
C LYS A 60 -5.73 0.37 5.09
N TYR A 61 -5.49 1.66 5.33
CA TYR A 61 -5.30 2.64 4.26
C TYR A 61 -4.10 2.29 3.37
N ILE A 62 -2.93 2.03 3.97
CA ILE A 62 -1.73 1.72 3.20
C ILE A 62 -1.85 0.38 2.48
N ALA A 63 -2.46 -0.62 3.12
CA ALA A 63 -2.72 -1.91 2.49
C ALA A 63 -3.61 -1.75 1.27
N LYS A 64 -4.70 -0.98 1.36
CA LYS A 64 -5.59 -0.70 0.23
C LYS A 64 -4.88 0.05 -0.90
N ALA A 65 -4.04 1.04 -0.58
CA ALA A 65 -3.26 1.79 -1.57
C ALA A 65 -2.25 0.90 -2.33
N MET A 66 -1.55 0.01 -1.61
CA MET A 66 -0.61 -0.96 -2.19
C MET A 66 -1.33 -2.01 -3.04
N ILE A 67 -2.47 -2.53 -2.57
CA ILE A 67 -3.28 -3.51 -3.30
C ILE A 67 -3.78 -2.91 -4.62
N TYR A 68 -4.29 -1.68 -4.60
CA TYR A 68 -4.73 -0.97 -5.80
C TYR A 68 -3.60 -0.80 -6.82
N PHE A 69 -2.41 -0.40 -6.37
CA PHE A 69 -1.22 -0.34 -7.22
C PHE A 69 -0.90 -1.70 -7.86
N CYS A 70 -0.90 -2.77 -7.07
CA CYS A 70 -0.67 -4.12 -7.56
C CYS A 70 -1.73 -4.56 -8.59
N ASP A 71 -3.00 -4.25 -8.35
CA ASP A 71 -4.09 -4.57 -9.28
C ASP A 71 -3.87 -3.89 -10.65
N ILE A 72 -3.47 -2.61 -10.66
CA ILE A 72 -3.10 -1.90 -11.90
C ILE A 72 -1.93 -2.61 -12.61
N LYS A 73 -0.86 -2.95 -11.87
CA LYS A 73 0.33 -3.58 -12.46
C LYS A 73 0.08 -4.99 -12.99
N GLU A 74 -0.91 -5.69 -12.44
CA GLU A 74 -1.35 -7.01 -12.88
C GLU A 74 -2.42 -6.95 -13.98
N GLY A 75 -2.86 -5.75 -14.38
CA GLY A 75 -3.88 -5.56 -15.41
C GLY A 75 -5.30 -5.98 -14.97
N LYS A 76 -5.58 -5.97 -13.66
CA LYS A 76 -6.90 -6.26 -13.11
C LYS A 76 -7.83 -5.05 -13.29
N GLU A 77 -9.13 -5.31 -13.40
CA GLU A 77 -10.13 -4.23 -13.36
C GLU A 77 -10.14 -3.59 -11.97
N VAL A 78 -10.02 -2.26 -11.94
CA VAL A 78 -9.97 -1.48 -10.69
C VAL A 78 -11.02 -0.39 -10.74
N PHE A 79 -11.93 -0.39 -9.76
CA PHE A 79 -13.01 0.58 -9.66
C PHE A 79 -12.51 1.87 -8.98
N LYS A 80 -12.79 3.02 -9.60
CA LYS A 80 -12.56 4.33 -8.97
C LYS A 80 -13.78 4.67 -8.12
N ASP A 81 -13.63 4.56 -6.80
CA ASP A 81 -14.59 5.05 -5.80
C ASP A 81 -14.80 6.58 -5.90
#